data_AF-A0A812F0G7-F1
#
_entry.id   AF-A0A812F0G7-F1
#
_cell.length_a   1.000
_cell.length_b   1.000
_cell.length_c   1.000
_cell.angle_alpha   90.00
_cell.angle_beta   90.00
_cell.angle_gamma   90.00
#
_symmetry.space_group_name_H-M   'P 1'
#
loop_
_entity.id
_entity.type
_entity.pdbx_description
1 polymer ?
#
loop_
_entity_poly.entity_id
_entity_poly.type
_entity_poly.pdbx_seq_one_letter_code
_entity_poly.pdbx_strand_id
1 'polypeptide(L)'
;MFAAKGLEEKRPIKDNSGDEFLKILIEKRADKLDALVQKLAEKNNPRLLSIKKVEGLFKKNIEFNSRSHLLRELKGSMKASVLNTIIAHLVLENKLVVNDDHSLTWIDTEGNEKLNKVFEKAVPL
;
A
#
# COMPACT_ATOMS: atom_id res chain seq x y z
N MET A 1 4.17 -8.11 -58.74
CA MET A 1 4.56 -8.32 -57.32
C MET A 1 4.80 -6.95 -56.70
N PHE A 2 3.87 -6.43 -55.90
CA PHE A 2 4.08 -5.21 -55.12
C PHE A 2 3.58 -5.44 -53.69
N ALA A 3 4.40 -4.99 -52.75
CA ALA A 3 4.42 -5.37 -51.36
C ALA A 3 3.20 -4.89 -50.57
N ALA A 4 2.63 -5.79 -49.76
CA ALA A 4 1.69 -5.43 -48.70
C ALA A 4 2.48 -4.75 -47.57
N LYS A 5 2.31 -3.44 -47.44
CA LYS A 5 2.82 -2.65 -46.33
C LYS A 5 1.93 -2.93 -45.12
N GLY A 6 2.37 -3.85 -44.25
CA GLY A 6 1.70 -4.15 -42.99
C GLY A 6 1.63 -2.90 -42.12
N LEU A 7 0.40 -2.45 -41.83
CA LEU A 7 0.13 -1.47 -40.80
C LEU A 7 0.44 -2.13 -39.45
N GLU A 8 1.56 -1.77 -38.83
CA GLU A 8 1.79 -2.08 -37.43
C GLU A 8 0.75 -1.32 -36.59
N GLU A 9 -0.26 -2.06 -36.12
CA GLU A 9 -1.15 -1.59 -35.06
C GLU A 9 -0.30 -1.24 -33.83
N LYS A 10 -0.17 0.05 -33.56
CA LYS A 10 0.38 0.54 -32.29
C LYS A 10 -0.54 0.05 -31.17
N ARG A 11 -0.16 -1.04 -30.52
CA ARG A 11 -0.83 -1.55 -29.32
C ARG A 11 -0.93 -0.41 -28.30
N PRO A 12 -2.07 -0.21 -27.64
CA PRO A 12 -2.20 0.84 -26.64
C PRO A 12 -1.18 0.60 -25.53
N ILE A 13 -0.39 1.64 -25.23
CA ILE A 13 0.52 1.66 -24.08
C ILE A 13 -0.35 1.45 -22.84
N LYS A 14 -0.20 0.28 -22.19
CA LYS A 14 -0.87 -0.01 -20.92
C LYS A 14 -0.48 1.07 -19.91
N ASP A 15 -1.47 1.75 -19.36
CA ASP A 15 -1.31 2.77 -18.35
C ASP A 15 -0.71 2.15 -17.08
N ASN A 16 0.59 2.36 -16.85
CA ASN A 16 1.42 1.78 -15.78
C ASN A 16 1.20 2.45 -14.40
N SER A 17 0.12 3.22 -14.23
CA SER A 17 -0.15 3.98 -13.01
C SER A 17 -0.19 3.14 -11.72
N GLY A 18 -0.60 1.88 -11.82
CA GLY A 18 -0.60 0.93 -10.68
C GLY A 18 0.80 0.50 -10.25
N ASP A 19 1.72 0.36 -11.20
CA ASP A 19 3.11 -0.05 -10.98
C ASP A 19 3.93 1.11 -10.42
N GLU A 20 3.68 2.33 -10.89
CA GLU A 20 4.31 3.54 -10.35
C GLU A 20 3.96 3.77 -8.88
N PHE A 21 2.68 3.58 -8.51
CA PHE A 21 2.24 3.67 -7.12
C PHE A 21 3.01 2.71 -6.21
N LEU A 22 3.06 1.42 -6.57
CA LEU A 22 3.76 0.41 -5.77
C LEU A 22 5.25 0.70 -5.67
N LYS A 23 5.87 1.11 -6.78
CA LYS A 23 7.27 1.49 -6.81
C LYS A 23 7.60 2.63 -5.85
N ILE A 24 6.75 3.66 -5.77
CA ILE A 24 6.94 4.76 -4.81
C ILE A 24 6.84 4.24 -3.37
N LEU A 25 5.88 3.35 -3.07
CA LEU A 25 5.71 2.81 -1.72
C LEU A 25 6.85 1.88 -1.29
N ILE A 26 7.41 1.11 -2.23
CA ILE A 26 8.54 0.19 -1.98
C ILE A 26 9.84 1.00 -1.82
N GLU A 27 10.12 1.94 -2.73
CA GLU A 27 11.34 2.76 -2.66
C GLU A 27 11.34 3.74 -1.47
N LYS A 28 10.17 4.09 -0.94
CA LYS A 28 9.98 5.01 0.21
C LYS A 28 10.77 6.32 0.11
N ARG A 29 10.98 6.85 -1.10
CA ARG A 29 11.63 8.16 -1.27
C ARG A 29 10.73 9.25 -0.67
N ALA A 30 11.15 9.83 0.45
CA ALA A 30 10.36 10.75 1.27
C ALA A 30 9.64 11.82 0.45
N ASP A 31 10.35 12.55 -0.41
CA ASP A 31 9.76 13.65 -1.21
C ASP A 31 8.68 13.17 -2.19
N LYS A 32 8.88 12.00 -2.81
CA LYS A 32 7.91 11.42 -3.75
C LYS A 32 6.69 10.84 -3.04
N LEU A 33 6.92 10.25 -1.87
CA LEU A 33 5.88 9.64 -1.07
C LEU A 33 4.98 10.71 -0.45
N ASP A 34 5.55 11.78 0.09
CA ASP A 34 4.77 12.90 0.64
C ASP A 34 3.89 13.55 -0.45
N ALA A 35 4.46 13.87 -1.61
CA ALA A 35 3.70 14.41 -2.75
C ALA A 35 2.59 13.44 -3.21
N LEU A 36 2.84 12.14 -3.22
CA LEU A 36 1.84 11.13 -3.54
C LEU A 36 0.69 11.12 -2.52
N VAL A 37 1.01 11.16 -1.22
CA VAL A 37 0.02 11.17 -0.15
C VAL A 37 -0.85 12.42 -0.22
N GLN A 38 -0.26 13.61 -0.39
CA GLN A 38 -1.00 14.86 -0.56
C GLN A 38 -1.99 14.77 -1.73
N LYS A 39 -1.52 14.36 -2.91
CA LYS A 39 -2.35 14.18 -4.12
C LYS A 39 -3.49 13.18 -3.90
N LEU A 40 -3.23 12.08 -3.21
CA LEU A 40 -4.25 11.07 -2.92
C LEU A 40 -5.27 11.56 -1.89
N ALA A 41 -4.84 12.31 -0.87
CA ALA A 41 -5.70 12.88 0.16
C ALA A 41 -6.64 13.96 -0.40
N GLU A 42 -6.19 14.78 -1.34
CA GLU A 42 -7.05 15.74 -2.06
C GLU A 42 -8.21 15.04 -2.78
N LYS A 43 -7.92 13.90 -3.41
CA LYS A 43 -8.90 13.14 -4.20
C LYS A 43 -9.77 12.20 -3.36
N ASN A 44 -9.21 11.61 -2.31
CA ASN A 44 -9.79 10.53 -1.54
C ASN A 44 -9.54 10.71 -0.03
N ASN A 45 -9.89 11.87 0.51
CA ASN A 45 -9.69 12.21 1.92
C ASN A 45 -10.25 11.12 2.88
N PRO A 46 -9.40 10.28 3.48
CA PRO A 46 -9.87 9.17 4.30
C PRO A 46 -10.32 9.70 5.67
N ARG A 47 -11.46 9.21 6.14
CA ARG A 47 -11.93 9.55 7.50
C ARG A 47 -11.01 8.90 8.54
N LEU A 48 -10.84 9.54 9.69
CA LEU A 48 -10.11 8.97 10.83
C LEU A 48 -10.59 7.56 11.20
N LEU A 49 -11.91 7.32 11.16
CA LEU A 49 -12.49 6.00 11.41
C LEU A 49 -12.01 4.94 10.41
N SER A 50 -11.80 5.31 9.14
CA SER A 50 -11.30 4.40 8.11
C SER A 50 -9.84 4.05 8.35
N ILE A 51 -9.00 5.02 8.73
CA ILE A 51 -7.60 4.82 9.10
C ILE A 51 -7.52 3.86 10.30
N LYS A 52 -8.22 4.18 11.39
CA LYS A 52 -8.25 3.36 12.62
C LYS A 52 -8.74 1.93 12.35
N LYS A 53 -9.64 1.75 11.39
CA LYS A 53 -10.11 0.41 11.00
C LYS A 53 -9.00 -0.41 10.33
N VAL A 54 -8.21 0.20 9.45
CA VAL A 54 -7.06 -0.46 8.82
C VAL A 54 -5.98 -0.77 9.86
N GLU A 55 -5.62 0.19 10.70
CA GLU A 55 -4.67 -0.04 11.81
C GLU A 55 -5.14 -1.17 12.73
N GLY A 56 -6.43 -1.20 13.08
CA GLY A 56 -7.01 -2.26 13.92
C GLY A 56 -6.97 -3.65 13.29
N LEU A 57 -6.99 -3.77 11.96
CA LEU A 57 -6.77 -5.06 11.28
C LEU A 57 -5.32 -5.50 11.41
N PHE A 58 -4.37 -4.59 11.19
CA PHE A 58 -2.94 -4.88 11.31
C PHE A 58 -2.52 -5.25 12.73
N LYS A 59 -3.14 -4.65 13.75
CA LYS A 59 -2.91 -5.02 15.16
C LYS A 59 -3.32 -6.48 15.46
N LYS A 60 -4.28 -7.04 14.72
CA LYS A 60 -4.71 -8.45 14.86
C LYS A 60 -3.85 -9.39 14.00
N ASN A 61 -3.57 -8.95 12.78
CA ASN A 61 -2.81 -9.70 11.80
C ASN A 61 -1.72 -8.81 11.19
N ILE A 62 -0.47 -9.07 11.54
CA ILE A 62 0.67 -8.21 11.20
C ILE A 62 0.96 -8.15 9.69
N GLU A 63 0.46 -9.13 8.93
CA GLU A 63 0.81 -9.29 7.51
C GLU A 63 -0.41 -9.61 6.65
N PHE A 64 -0.47 -8.97 5.48
CA PHE A 64 -1.41 -9.33 4.42
C PHE A 64 -0.68 -9.56 3.11
N ASN A 65 -0.91 -10.71 2.49
CA ASN A 65 -0.27 -11.11 1.22
C ASN A 65 -0.53 -10.16 0.05
N SER A 66 -1.53 -9.27 0.12
CA SER A 66 -1.78 -8.24 -0.91
C SER A 66 -2.78 -7.19 -0.43
N ARG A 67 -2.84 -6.07 -1.15
CA ARG A 67 -3.91 -5.05 -1.03
C ARG A 67 -5.31 -5.64 -1.20
N SER A 68 -5.47 -6.58 -2.14
CA SER A 68 -6.75 -7.26 -2.38
C SER A 68 -7.16 -8.15 -1.21
N HIS A 69 -6.20 -8.81 -0.56
CA HIS A 69 -6.45 -9.56 0.67
C HIS A 69 -6.95 -8.64 1.79
N LEU A 70 -6.25 -7.52 2.03
CA LEU A 70 -6.67 -6.51 3.02
C LEU A 70 -8.07 -5.95 2.71
N LEU A 71 -8.37 -5.67 1.44
CA LEU A 71 -9.68 -5.16 1.03
C LEU A 71 -10.82 -6.16 1.31
N ARG A 72 -10.57 -7.47 1.14
CA ARG A 72 -11.55 -8.52 1.51
C ARG A 72 -11.82 -8.56 3.01
N GLU A 73 -10.77 -8.44 3.83
CA GLU A 73 -10.89 -8.40 5.30
C GLU A 73 -11.66 -7.16 5.78
N LEU A 74 -11.61 -6.08 5.01
CA LEU A 74 -12.43 -4.89 5.23
C LEU A 74 -13.92 -5.08 4.84
N LYS A 75 -14.31 -6.22 4.27
CA LYS A 75 -15.69 -6.62 3.94
C LYS A 75 -16.48 -5.51 3.21
N GLY A 76 -15.85 -4.87 2.22
CA GLY A 76 -16.48 -3.82 1.42
C GLY A 76 -16.74 -2.49 2.15
N SER A 77 -16.23 -2.32 3.37
CA SER A 77 -16.46 -1.11 4.16
C SER A 77 -15.78 0.16 3.63
N MET A 78 -14.92 0.04 2.61
CA MET A 78 -14.32 1.18 1.92
C MET A 78 -13.96 0.85 0.47
N LYS A 79 -13.84 1.89 -0.34
CA LYS A 79 -13.38 1.78 -1.73
C LYS A 79 -11.88 1.52 -1.79
N ALA A 80 -11.43 0.82 -2.82
CA ALA A 80 -10.00 0.55 -3.04
C ALA A 80 -9.15 1.82 -3.15
N SER A 81 -9.69 2.91 -3.72
CA SER A 81 -8.98 4.20 -3.80
C SER A 81 -8.72 4.83 -2.43
N VAL A 82 -9.69 4.72 -1.51
CA VAL A 82 -9.55 5.17 -0.13
C VAL A 82 -8.54 4.30 0.61
N LEU A 83 -8.60 2.97 0.42
CA LEU A 83 -7.61 2.06 0.98
C LEU A 83 -6.18 2.38 0.50
N ASN A 84 -5.98 2.66 -0.79
CA ASN A 84 -4.66 3.03 -1.32
C ASN A 84 -4.13 4.33 -0.69
N THR A 85 -5.01 5.29 -0.43
CA THR A 85 -4.65 6.54 0.25
C THR A 85 -4.22 6.28 1.68
N ILE A 86 -4.96 5.43 2.40
CA ILE A 86 -4.61 5.02 3.77
C ILE A 86 -3.27 4.27 3.79
N ILE A 87 -3.05 3.33 2.87
CA ILE A 87 -1.78 2.59 2.78
C ILE A 87 -0.62 3.55 2.56
N ALA A 88 -0.72 4.45 1.57
CA ALA A 88 0.36 5.42 1.29
C ALA A 88 0.67 6.29 2.52
N HIS A 89 -0.38 6.75 3.21
CA HIS A 89 -0.24 7.52 4.44
C HIS A 89 0.44 6.72 5.56
N LEU A 90 0.05 5.46 5.79
CA LEU A 90 0.68 4.61 6.81
C LEU A 90 2.13 4.23 6.48
N VAL A 91 2.49 4.15 5.20
CA VAL A 91 3.89 3.99 4.77
C VAL A 91 4.68 5.26 5.06
N LEU A 92 4.11 6.43 4.80
CA LEU A 92 4.73 7.73 5.12
C LEU A 92 4.98 7.89 6.61
N GLU A 93 4.04 7.44 7.45
CA GLU A 93 4.16 7.43 8.92
C GLU A 93 5.10 6.33 9.46
N ASN A 94 5.76 5.55 8.59
CA ASN A 94 6.62 4.42 8.97
C ASN A 94 5.91 3.34 9.80
N LYS A 95 4.59 3.22 9.71
CA LYS A 95 3.82 2.17 10.40
C LYS A 95 3.66 0.91 9.58
N LEU A 96 3.74 1.06 8.26
CA LEU A 96 3.50 0.01 7.27
C LEU A 96 4.65 -0.08 6.27
N VAL A 97 4.96 -1.30 5.83
CA VAL A 97 5.88 -1.58 4.72
C VAL A 97 5.13 -2.30 3.61
N VAL A 98 5.40 -1.90 2.37
CA VAL A 98 5.04 -2.68 1.18
C VAL A 98 6.29 -3.41 0.72
N ASN A 99 6.24 -4.73 0.68
CA ASN A 99 7.36 -5.57 0.29
C ASN A 99 7.41 -5.73 -1.24
N ASP A 100 8.52 -6.25 -1.75
CA ASP A 100 8.73 -6.47 -3.19
C ASP A 100 7.73 -7.47 -3.79
N ASP A 101 7.21 -8.40 -3.00
CA ASP A 101 6.14 -9.33 -3.39
C ASP A 101 4.73 -8.70 -3.30
N HIS A 102 4.67 -7.40 -3.00
CA HIS A 102 3.46 -6.61 -2.78
C HIS A 102 2.64 -6.99 -1.54
N SER A 103 3.20 -7.80 -0.64
CA SER A 103 2.64 -8.00 0.69
C SER A 103 2.78 -6.73 1.54
N LEU A 104 1.93 -6.63 2.56
CA LEU A 104 1.83 -5.49 3.45
C LEU A 104 2.17 -5.96 4.86
N THR A 105 3.22 -5.38 5.46
CA THR A 105 3.67 -5.75 6.80
C THR A 105 3.59 -4.55 7.74
N TRP A 106 2.91 -4.74 8.87
CA TRP A 106 2.88 -3.78 9.95
C TRP A 106 4.17 -3.83 10.76
N ILE A 107 4.78 -2.67 10.97
CA ILE A 107 6.06 -2.54 11.70
C ILE A 107 5.97 -1.65 12.92
N ASP A 108 4.82 -1.00 13.14
CA ASP A 108 4.61 -0.17 14.31
C ASP A 108 4.32 -1.02 15.55
N THR A 109 5.19 -0.88 16.55
CA THR A 109 5.11 -1.57 17.84
C THR A 109 4.02 -0.99 18.75
N GLU A 110 3.51 0.22 18.46
CA GLU A 110 2.52 0.89 19.29
C GLU A 110 1.19 0.12 19.35
N GLY A 111 0.96 -0.52 20.50
CA GLY A 111 -0.22 -1.34 20.73
C GLY A 111 -0.26 -2.64 19.94
N ASN A 112 0.89 -3.18 19.52
CA ASN A 112 1.00 -4.49 18.89
C ASN A 112 1.69 -5.50 19.81
N GLU A 113 0.91 -6.24 20.60
CA GLU A 113 1.42 -7.23 21.56
C GLU A 113 2.29 -8.32 20.93
N LYS A 114 2.01 -8.71 19.68
CA LYS A 114 2.79 -9.73 18.98
C LYS A 114 4.19 -9.21 18.65
N LEU A 115 4.29 -7.99 18.08
CA LEU A 115 5.58 -7.37 17.79
C LEU A 115 6.37 -7.09 19.08
N ASN A 116 5.71 -6.58 20.12
CA ASN A 116 6.35 -6.31 21.41
C ASN A 116 6.97 -7.57 22.01
N LYS A 117 6.25 -8.71 22.01
CA LYS A 117 6.79 -10.00 22.46
C LYS A 117 7.97 -10.51 21.63
N VAL A 118 7.99 -10.23 20.33
CA VAL A 118 9.11 -10.60 19.47
C VAL A 118 10.32 -9.72 19.79
N PHE A 119 10.13 -8.41 19.96
CA PHE A 119 11.19 -7.49 20.37
C PHE A 119 11.77 -7.82 21.73
N GLU A 120 10.92 -8.11 22.73
CA GLU A 120 11.35 -8.54 24.08
C GLU A 120 12.25 -9.79 24.04
N LYS A 121 11.99 -10.72 23.12
CA LYS A 121 12.81 -11.93 22.94
C LYS A 121 14.07 -11.70 22.12
N ALA A 122 14.06 -10.72 21.22
CA ALA A 122 15.14 -10.45 20.29
C ALA A 122 16.24 -9.56 20.89
N VAL A 123 15.92 -8.78 21.92
CA VAL A 123 16.92 -8.02 22.70
C VAL A 123 17.43 -8.93 23.83
N PRO A 124 18.66 -9.47 23.75
CA PRO A 124 19.28 -10.09 24.89
C PRO A 124 19.68 -8.98 25.85
N LEU A 125 18.88 -8.78 26.91
CA LEU A 125 19.32 -8.05 28.09
C LEU A 125 20.04 -9.01 29.05
#